data_AF-A0A7I0J5E5-F1
#
_entry.id   AF-A0A7I0J5E5-F1
#
_cell.length_a   1.000
_cell.length_b   1.000
_cell.length_c   1.000
_cell.angle_alpha   90.00
_cell.angle_beta   90.00
_cell.angle_gamma   90.00
#
_symmetry.space_group_name_H-M   'P 1'
#
loop_
_entity.id
_entity.type
_entity.pdbx_description
1 polymer ?
#
loop_
_entity_poly.entity_id
_entity_poly.type
_entity_poly.pdbx_seq_one_letter_code
_entity_poly.pdbx_strand_id
1 'polypeptide(L)'
;AAHSVEDAFRDLKTHELATYAAMQTALSRLLDDLSPEAVARKLPPASFSSKKSQAWDALVATWRTMEEKHENGMLDVFLAYFSEAYAKASKQ
;
A
#
# COMPACT_ATOMS: atom_id res chain seq x y z
N ALA A 1 41.13 3.75 -3.13
CA ALA A 1 40.34 4.11 -1.93
C ALA A 1 39.24 5.11 -2.26
N ALA A 2 39.53 6.27 -2.88
CA ALA A 2 38.50 7.29 -3.20
C ALA A 2 37.34 6.77 -4.08
N HIS A 3 37.62 6.00 -5.14
CA HIS A 3 36.58 5.41 -5.99
C HIS A 3 35.64 4.46 -5.23
N SER A 4 36.16 3.70 -4.26
CA SER A 4 35.34 2.79 -3.44
C SER A 4 34.39 3.52 -2.51
N VAL A 5 34.72 4.74 -2.07
CA VAL A 5 33.85 5.57 -1.24
C VAL A 5 32.75 6.21 -2.09
N GLU A 6 33.10 6.71 -3.27
CA GLU A 6 32.15 7.29 -4.22
C GLU A 6 31.13 6.26 -4.73
N ASP A 7 31.58 5.05 -5.05
CA ASP A 7 30.71 3.93 -5.43
C ASP A 7 29.76 3.56 -4.28
N ALA A 8 30.26 3.50 -3.04
CA ALA A 8 29.41 3.22 -1.88
C ALA A 8 28.35 4.31 -1.64
N PHE A 9 28.68 5.60 -1.82
CA PHE A 9 27.70 6.68 -1.72
C PHE A 9 26.65 6.64 -2.83
N ARG A 10 27.05 6.29 -4.05
CA ARG A 10 26.11 6.11 -5.16
C ARG A 10 25.14 4.97 -4.86
N ASP A 11 25.63 3.84 -4.37
CA ASP A 11 24.81 2.68 -4.03
C ASP A 11 23.83 3.01 -2.89
N LEU A 12 24.28 3.74 -1.86
CA LEU A 12 23.42 4.22 -0.77
C LEU A 12 22.33 5.15 -1.30
N LYS A 13 22.68 6.12 -2.14
CA LYS A 13 21.70 7.04 -2.73
C LYS A 13 20.65 6.32 -3.56
N THR A 14 21.08 5.37 -4.39
CA THR A 14 20.15 4.55 -5.20
C THR A 14 19.23 3.73 -4.30
N HIS A 15 19.78 3.11 -3.24
CA HIS A 15 18.99 2.37 -2.26
C HIS A 15 17.94 3.25 -1.57
N GLU A 16 18.33 4.43 -1.08
CA GLU A 16 17.41 5.36 -0.40
C GLU A 16 16.29 5.83 -1.32
N LEU A 17 16.61 6.17 -2.58
CA LEU A 17 15.60 6.57 -3.57
C LEU A 17 14.64 5.43 -3.89
N ALA A 18 15.16 4.20 -4.07
CA ALA A 18 14.34 3.02 -4.32
C ALA A 18 13.41 2.71 -3.13
N THR A 19 13.94 2.83 -1.90
CA THR A 19 13.15 2.66 -0.67
C THR A 19 12.04 3.71 -0.57
N TYR A 20 12.36 4.99 -0.77
CA TYR A 20 11.35 6.06 -0.73
C TYR A 20 10.26 5.87 -1.80
N ALA A 21 10.64 5.56 -3.04
CA ALA A 21 9.69 5.32 -4.12
C ALA A 21 8.79 4.11 -3.85
N ALA A 22 9.37 3.03 -3.30
CA ALA A 22 8.62 1.85 -2.89
C ALA A 22 7.64 2.16 -1.75
N MET A 23 8.04 2.95 -0.75
CA MET A 23 7.15 3.40 0.33
C MET A 23 5.98 4.23 -0.19
N GLN A 24 6.25 5.22 -1.06
CA GLN A 24 5.20 6.05 -1.65
C GLN A 24 4.20 5.20 -2.46
N THR A 25 4.71 4.26 -3.26
CA THR A 25 3.89 3.38 -4.08
C THR A 25 3.02 2.45 -3.23
N ALA A 26 3.60 1.84 -2.20
CA ALA A 26 2.89 0.93 -1.31
C ALA A 26 1.79 1.65 -0.51
N LEU A 27 2.10 2.84 0.01
CA LEU A 27 1.12 3.64 0.74
C LEU A 27 -0.01 4.13 -0.17
N SER A 28 0.31 4.61 -1.38
CA SER A 28 -0.71 5.03 -2.35
C SER A 28 -1.68 3.89 -2.65
N ARG A 29 -1.16 2.70 -2.95
CA ARG A 29 -1.98 1.52 -3.24
C ARG A 29 -2.87 1.14 -2.06
N LEU A 30 -2.32 1.17 -0.84
CA LEU A 30 -3.08 0.88 0.37
C LEU A 30 -4.26 1.85 0.56
N LEU A 31 -4.02 3.15 0.34
CA LEU A 31 -5.06 4.17 0.44
C LEU A 31 -6.09 4.07 -0.71
N ASP A 32 -5.65 3.73 -1.92
CA ASP A 32 -6.53 3.53 -3.06
C ASP A 32 -7.51 2.36 -2.82
N ASP A 33 -7.06 1.27 -2.20
CA ASP A 33 -7.90 0.12 -1.83
C ASP A 33 -8.97 0.48 -0.78
N LEU A 34 -8.70 1.49 0.06
CA LEU A 34 -9.59 1.99 1.11
C LEU A 34 -10.34 3.28 0.71
N SER A 35 -10.11 3.79 -0.50
CA SER A 35 -10.68 5.04 -0.98
C SER A 35 -12.22 5.00 -0.97
N PRO A 36 -12.91 6.13 -0.77
CA PRO A 36 -14.37 6.20 -0.88
C PRO A 36 -14.89 5.61 -2.20
N GLU A 37 -14.16 5.80 -3.29
CA GLU A 37 -14.46 5.26 -4.62
C GLU A 37 -14.33 3.73 -4.66
N ALA A 38 -13.28 3.17 -4.06
CA ALA A 38 -13.11 1.71 -3.95
C ALA A 38 -14.20 1.07 -3.10
N VAL A 39 -14.55 1.70 -1.99
CA VAL A 39 -15.65 1.27 -1.13
C VAL A 39 -16.99 1.38 -1.87
N ALA A 40 -17.24 2.48 -2.57
CA ALA A 40 -18.47 2.71 -3.32
C ALA A 40 -18.70 1.67 -4.43
N ARG A 41 -17.63 1.21 -5.11
CA ARG A 41 -17.70 0.14 -6.11
C ARG A 41 -18.17 -1.19 -5.55
N LYS A 42 -17.99 -1.43 -4.24
CA LYS A 42 -18.44 -2.66 -3.56
C LYS A 42 -19.89 -2.59 -3.09
N LEU A 43 -20.53 -1.42 -3.18
CA LEU A 43 -21.91 -1.25 -2.72
C LEU A 43 -22.91 -1.86 -3.71
N PRO A 44 -23.91 -2.62 -3.22
CA PRO A 44 -24.94 -3.16 -4.09
C PRO A 44 -25.81 -2.02 -4.66
N PRO A 45 -26.22 -2.11 -5.94
CA PRO A 45 -27.16 -1.15 -6.52
C PRO A 45 -28.55 -1.34 -5.88
N ALA A 46 -29.13 -0.24 -5.41
CA ALA A 46 -30.46 -0.15 -4.79
C ALA A 46 -30.61 -0.87 -3.43
N SER A 47 -30.54 -0.09 -2.35
CA SER A 47 -30.98 -0.52 -1.02
C SER A 47 -31.82 0.57 -0.35
N PHE A 48 -32.80 0.15 0.44
CA PHE A 48 -33.64 1.02 1.27
C PHE A 48 -32.92 1.58 2.50
N SER A 49 -31.67 1.16 2.74
CA SER A 49 -30.80 1.68 3.81
C SER A 49 -30.06 2.96 3.40
N SER A 50 -29.66 3.77 4.38
CA SER A 50 -28.79 4.93 4.13
C SER A 50 -27.47 4.51 3.47
N LYS A 51 -27.16 5.10 2.30
CA LYS A 51 -25.91 4.88 1.56
C LYS A 51 -24.66 5.08 2.43
N LYS A 52 -24.73 5.99 3.41
CA LYS A 52 -23.63 6.25 4.35
C LYS A 52 -23.37 5.07 5.29
N SER A 53 -24.43 4.42 5.79
CA SER A 53 -24.29 3.22 6.63
C SER A 53 -23.63 2.09 5.85
N GLN A 54 -24.11 1.86 4.63
CA GLN A 54 -23.57 0.79 3.79
C GLN A 54 -22.11 1.05 3.40
N ALA A 55 -21.74 2.30 3.11
CA ALA A 55 -20.35 2.67 2.84
C ALA A 55 -19.45 2.41 4.06
N TRP A 56 -19.93 2.72 5.27
CA TRP A 56 -19.20 2.39 6.49
C TRP A 56 -19.03 0.89 6.67
N ASP A 57 -20.10 0.12 6.53
CA ASP A 57 -20.07 -1.34 6.68
C ASP A 57 -19.14 -1.98 5.64
N ALA A 58 -19.15 -1.48 4.39
CA ALA A 58 -18.27 -1.93 3.32
C ALA A 58 -16.79 -1.57 3.56
N LEU A 59 -16.50 -0.40 4.13
CA LEU A 59 -15.15 -0.02 4.54
C LEU A 59 -14.64 -0.95 5.64
N VAL A 60 -15.43 -1.16 6.70
CA VAL A 60 -15.06 -2.04 7.83
C VAL A 60 -14.86 -3.49 7.35
N ALA A 61 -15.74 -4.00 6.48
CA ALA A 61 -15.58 -5.32 5.89
C ALA A 61 -14.30 -5.43 5.04
N THR A 62 -13.99 -4.41 4.26
CA THR A 62 -12.75 -4.34 3.48
C THR A 62 -11.53 -4.36 4.38
N TRP A 63 -11.52 -3.52 5.42
CA TRP A 63 -10.45 -3.44 6.42
C TRP A 63 -10.19 -4.81 7.06
N ARG A 64 -11.25 -5.47 7.57
CA ARG A 64 -11.13 -6.80 8.20
C ARG A 64 -10.60 -7.85 7.23
N THR A 65 -11.09 -7.86 5.99
CA THR A 65 -10.62 -8.80 4.96
C THR A 65 -9.13 -8.62 4.68
N MET A 66 -8.63 -7.37 4.73
CA MET A 66 -7.21 -7.07 4.55
C MET A 66 -6.40 -7.52 5.77
N GLU A 67 -6.92 -7.38 6.99
CA GLU A 67 -6.23 -7.82 8.21
C GLU A 67 -6.22 -9.34 8.42
N GLU A 68 -7.29 -10.05 8.05
CA GLU A 68 -7.48 -11.50 8.33
C GLU A 68 -6.34 -12.40 7.85
N LYS A 69 -5.54 -11.93 6.89
CA LYS A 69 -4.41 -12.67 6.31
C LYS A 69 -3.09 -12.46 7.06
N HIS A 70 -3.06 -11.62 8.10
CA HIS A 70 -1.84 -11.04 8.63
C HIS A 70 -1.84 -10.90 10.17
N GLU A 71 -0.69 -11.13 10.80
CA GLU A 71 -0.55 -11.09 12.27
C GLU A 71 -0.47 -9.65 12.81
N ASN A 72 0.06 -8.70 12.04
CA ASN A 72 0.18 -7.29 12.43
C ASN A 72 -0.87 -6.38 11.77
N GLY A 73 -1.96 -6.96 11.27
CA GLY A 73 -3.05 -6.23 10.62
C GLY A 73 -2.57 -5.45 9.38
N MET A 74 -2.95 -4.17 9.27
CA MET A 74 -2.68 -3.37 8.06
C MET A 74 -1.19 -3.09 7.80
N LEU A 75 -0.34 -3.22 8.83
CA LEU A 75 1.10 -3.06 8.67
C LEU A 75 1.68 -4.12 7.73
N ASP A 76 1.27 -5.37 7.87
CA ASP A 76 1.76 -6.46 7.02
C ASP A 76 1.26 -6.30 5.57
N VAL A 77 0.05 -5.75 5.37
CA VAL A 77 -0.48 -5.43 4.03
C VAL A 77 0.39 -4.36 3.37
N PHE A 78 0.74 -3.30 4.12
CA PHE A 78 1.67 -2.29 3.65
C PHE A 78 3.05 -2.89 3.31
N LEU A 79 3.60 -3.74 4.20
CA LEU A 79 4.90 -4.37 4.00
C LEU A 79 4.92 -5.30 2.78
N ALA A 80 3.81 -6.01 2.53
CA ALA A 80 3.64 -6.81 1.32
C ALA A 80 3.72 -5.92 0.06
N TYR A 81 2.94 -4.84 0.00
CA TYR A 81 2.97 -3.89 -1.12
C TYR A 81 4.33 -3.19 -1.27
N PHE A 82 4.99 -2.86 -0.16
CA PHE A 82 6.33 -2.29 -0.14
C PHE A 82 7.34 -3.26 -0.75
N SER A 83 7.33 -4.53 -0.34
CA SER A 83 8.24 -5.54 -0.88
C SER A 83 8.08 -5.72 -2.39
N GLU A 84 6.84 -5.71 -2.89
CA GLU A 84 6.53 -5.78 -4.33
C GLU A 84 7.04 -4.55 -5.09
N ALA A 85 6.80 -3.35 -4.57
CA ALA A 85 7.22 -2.10 -5.19
C ALA A 85 8.76 -1.98 -5.18
N TYR A 86 9.39 -2.36 -4.08
CA TYR A 86 10.84 -2.35 -3.92
C TYR A 86 11.52 -3.35 -4.86
N ALA A 87 10.98 -4.56 -5.00
CA ALA A 87 11.49 -5.56 -5.94
C ALA A 87 11.38 -5.09 -7.41
N LYS A 88 10.43 -4.21 -7.74
CA LYS A 88 10.34 -3.58 -9.07
C LYS A 88 11.34 -2.44 -9.23
N ALA A 89 11.49 -1.59 -8.22
CA ALA A 89 12.42 -0.45 -8.24
C ALA A 89 13.90 -0.88 -8.25
N SER A 90 14.23 -1.99 -7.58
CA SER A 90 15.60 -2.55 -7.52
C SER A 90 16.02 -3.36 -8.75
N LYS A 91 15.08 -3.68 -9.65
CA LYS A 91 15.35 -4.37 -10.92
C LYS A 91 15.52 -3.42 -12.10
N GLN A 92 15.34 -2.12 -11.89
CA GLN A 92 15.60 -1.05 -12.87
C GLN A 92 17.02 -0.51 -12.70
#